data_AF-A0A9P7CKV8-F1
#
_entry.id   AF-A0A9P7CKV8-F1
#
_cell.length_a   1.000
_cell.length_b   1.000
_cell.length_c   1.000
_cell.angle_alpha   90.00
_cell.angle_beta   90.00
_cell.angle_gamma   90.00
#
_symmetry.space_group_name_H-M   'P 1'
#
loop_
_entity.id
_entity.type
_entity.pdbx_description
1 polymer ?
#
loop_
_entity_poly.entity_id
_entity_poly.type
_entity_poly.pdbx_seq_one_letter_code
_entity_poly.pdbx_strand_id
1 'polypeptide(L)'
;MSELQSIMYETVRENVIEKICQFREKWTSVQPNFVEYLENRWLALEGYKKWSAAYVIEEHRNMRTNNYIESWHNQLKSVYLKRIKNRRLDRLVFILTNDVERILL
;
A
#
# COMPACT_ATOMS: atom_id res chain seq x y z
N MET A 1 -4.15 4.57 -12.35
CA MET A 1 -4.39 3.91 -11.05
C MET A 1 -5.28 2.67 -11.15
N SER A 2 -6.25 2.61 -12.07
CA SER A 2 -7.15 1.44 -12.22
C SER A 2 -6.43 0.13 -12.58
N GLU A 3 -5.38 0.18 -13.40
CA GLU A 3 -4.69 -1.05 -13.86
C GLU A 3 -3.92 -1.77 -12.76
N LEU A 4 -3.11 -1.06 -11.96
CA LEU A 4 -2.41 -1.66 -10.80
C LEU A 4 -3.40 -2.17 -9.75
N GLN A 5 -4.49 -1.44 -9.51
CA GLN A 5 -5.59 -1.92 -8.65
C GLN A 5 -6.22 -3.19 -9.22
N SER A 6 -6.40 -3.28 -10.54
CA SER A 6 -6.96 -4.46 -11.19
C SER A 6 -6.07 -5.70 -11.10
N ILE A 7 -4.75 -5.53 -10.98
CA ILE A 7 -3.79 -6.61 -10.70
C ILE A 7 -3.83 -6.98 -9.22
N MET A 8 -3.85 -5.97 -8.33
CA MET A 8 -3.83 -6.15 -6.88
C MET A 8 -5.06 -6.89 -6.37
N TYR A 9 -6.25 -6.56 -6.88
CA TYR A 9 -7.51 -7.16 -6.45
C TYR A 9 -7.97 -8.36 -7.27
N GLU A 10 -7.19 -8.78 -8.26
CA GLU A 10 -7.47 -10.02 -8.99
C GLU A 10 -7.39 -11.23 -8.07
N THR A 11 -8.36 -12.14 -8.20
CA THR A 11 -8.49 -13.33 -7.33
C THR A 11 -8.03 -14.61 -8.00
N VAL A 12 -7.92 -14.61 -9.33
CA VAL A 12 -7.45 -15.76 -10.12
C VAL A 12 -5.95 -15.60 -10.41
N ARG A 13 -5.16 -16.62 -10.08
CA ARG A 13 -3.68 -16.54 -10.12
C ARG A 13 -3.14 -16.35 -11.54
N GLU A 14 -3.73 -17.05 -12.50
CA GLU A 14 -3.37 -16.97 -13.92
C GLU A 14 -3.60 -15.55 -14.45
N ASN A 15 -4.74 -14.95 -14.10
CA ASN A 15 -5.11 -13.60 -14.49
C ASN A 15 -4.16 -12.53 -13.91
N VAL A 16 -3.59 -12.76 -12.73
CA VAL A 16 -2.61 -11.82 -12.13
C VAL A 16 -1.37 -11.72 -13.02
N ILE A 17 -0.84 -12.87 -13.45
CA ILE A 17 0.37 -12.91 -14.29
C ILE A 17 0.08 -12.26 -15.64
N GLU A 18 -1.06 -12.59 -16.26
CA GLU A 18 -1.47 -12.01 -17.54
C GLU A 18 -1.56 -10.48 -17.46
N LYS A 19 -2.24 -9.95 -16.44
CA LYS A 19 -2.38 -8.50 -16.25
C LYS A 19 -1.05 -7.81 -15.97
N ILE A 20 -0.11 -8.46 -15.28
CA ILE A 20 1.26 -7.93 -15.09
C ILE A 20 1.99 -7.84 -16.44
N CYS A 21 1.88 -8.86 -17.30
CA CYS A 21 2.47 -8.84 -18.64
C CYS A 21 1.89 -7.70 -19.48
N GLN A 22 0.56 -7.57 -19.53
CA GLN A 22 -0.12 -6.49 -20.25
C GLN A 22 0.29 -5.10 -19.74
N PHE A 23 0.45 -4.95 -18.42
CA PHE A 23 0.93 -3.71 -17.81
C PHE A 23 2.36 -3.39 -18.25
N ARG A 24 3.27 -4.37 -18.24
CA ARG A 24 4.65 -4.19 -18.68
C ARG A 24 4.72 -3.76 -20.13
N GLU A 25 4.05 -4.48 -21.04
CA GLU A 25 4.04 -4.18 -22.47
C GLU A 25 3.58 -2.76 -22.75
N LYS A 26 2.52 -2.32 -22.06
CA LYS A 26 1.96 -0.98 -22.23
C LYS A 26 2.87 0.13 -21.70
N TRP A 27 3.49 -0.06 -20.53
CA TRP A 27 4.16 1.03 -19.82
C TRP A 27 5.68 1.07 -19.99
N THR A 28 6.30 0.01 -20.52
CA THR A 28 7.77 -0.04 -20.71
C THR A 28 8.25 1.07 -21.64
N SER A 29 7.51 1.35 -22.72
CA SER A 29 7.86 2.40 -23.68
C SER A 29 7.53 3.81 -23.17
N VAL A 30 6.55 3.94 -22.28
CA VAL A 30 6.03 5.24 -21.80
C VAL A 30 6.77 5.70 -20.54
N GLN A 31 7.02 4.80 -19.60
CA GLN A 31 7.64 5.08 -18.30
C GLN A 31 8.64 3.96 -17.89
N PRO A 32 9.75 3.80 -18.63
CA PRO A 32 10.70 2.70 -18.40
C PRO A 32 11.26 2.68 -16.97
N ASN A 33 11.64 3.84 -16.42
CA ASN A 33 12.19 3.93 -15.04
C ASN A 33 11.19 3.47 -13.97
N PHE A 34 9.89 3.73 -14.18
CA PHE A 34 8.87 3.27 -13.24
C PHE A 34 8.66 1.76 -13.35
N VAL A 35 8.63 1.23 -14.58
CA VAL A 35 8.51 -0.21 -14.80
C VAL A 35 9.70 -0.94 -14.21
N GLU A 36 10.93 -0.49 -14.44
CA GLU A 36 12.14 -1.05 -13.84
C GLU A 36 12.09 -1.04 -12.31
N TYR A 37 11.67 0.08 -11.71
CA TYR A 37 11.48 0.16 -10.26
C TYR A 37 10.45 -0.86 -9.76
N LEU A 38 9.30 -0.95 -10.43
CA LEU A 38 8.21 -1.87 -10.09
C LEU A 38 8.69 -3.32 -10.19
N GLU A 39 9.41 -3.66 -11.25
CA GLU A 39 9.98 -4.98 -11.47
C GLU A 39 10.93 -5.36 -10.35
N ASN A 40 11.92 -4.52 -10.07
CA ASN A 40 12.97 -4.81 -9.10
C ASN A 40 12.46 -4.86 -7.65
N ARG A 41 11.49 -4.02 -7.29
CA ARG A 41 11.03 -3.89 -5.90
C ARG A 41 9.80 -4.72 -5.57
N TRP A 42 8.89 -4.91 -6.52
CA TRP A 42 7.55 -5.42 -6.24
C TRP A 42 7.19 -6.71 -7.01
N LEU A 43 7.85 -6.99 -8.14
CA LEU A 43 7.59 -8.18 -8.95
C LEU A 43 8.70 -9.24 -8.86
N ALA A 44 9.93 -8.84 -8.58
CA ALA A 44 11.08 -9.74 -8.44
C ALA A 44 10.84 -10.82 -7.38
N LEU A 45 11.38 -12.02 -7.61
CA LEU A 45 11.29 -13.17 -6.71
C LEU A 45 9.85 -13.48 -6.27
N GLU A 46 8.91 -13.43 -7.22
CA GLU A 46 7.48 -13.64 -6.96
C GLU A 46 6.87 -12.64 -5.97
N GLY A 47 7.43 -11.42 -5.89
CA GLY A 47 6.98 -10.36 -4.98
C GLY A 47 5.48 -10.04 -5.09
N TYR A 48 4.89 -10.27 -6.27
CA TYR A 48 3.45 -10.11 -6.52
C TYR A 48 2.57 -11.01 -5.63
N LYS A 49 3.06 -12.17 -5.20
CA LYS A 49 2.33 -13.07 -4.29
C LYS A 49 2.12 -12.45 -2.90
N LYS A 50 2.92 -11.46 -2.50
CA LYS A 50 2.82 -10.81 -1.18
C LYS A 50 1.69 -9.78 -1.10
N TRP A 51 1.27 -9.22 -2.23
CA TRP A 51 0.31 -8.11 -2.26
C TRP A 51 -0.91 -8.37 -3.16
N SER A 52 -0.86 -9.36 -4.05
CA SER A 52 -2.00 -9.75 -4.87
C SER A 52 -3.02 -10.56 -4.07
N ALA A 53 -4.30 -10.23 -4.22
CA ALA A 53 -5.41 -10.89 -3.55
C ALA A 53 -5.54 -12.39 -3.90
N ALA A 54 -5.06 -12.83 -5.07
CA ALA A 54 -5.05 -14.25 -5.48
C ALA A 54 -4.15 -15.16 -4.63
N TYR A 55 -3.26 -14.57 -3.84
CA TYR A 55 -2.29 -15.27 -2.98
C TYR A 55 -2.48 -14.98 -1.49
N VAL A 56 -3.46 -14.15 -1.13
CA VAL A 56 -3.82 -13.91 0.27
C VAL A 56 -4.47 -15.16 0.85
N ILE A 57 -3.95 -15.63 1.98
CA ILE A 57 -4.52 -16.73 2.76
C ILE A 57 -5.93 -16.32 3.21
N GLU A 58 -6.92 -17.22 3.13
CA GLU A 58 -8.33 -16.90 3.40
C GLU A 58 -8.56 -16.23 4.77
N GLU A 59 -7.78 -16.61 5.78
CA GLU A 59 -7.82 -16.03 7.14
C GLU A 59 -7.47 -14.52 7.15
N HIS A 60 -6.71 -14.04 6.17
CA HIS A 60 -6.30 -12.65 6.03
C HIS A 60 -7.05 -11.91 4.92
N ARG A 61 -8.08 -12.50 4.31
CA ARG A 61 -8.81 -11.90 3.18
C ARG A 61 -9.50 -10.58 3.54
N ASN A 62 -9.93 -10.46 4.80
CA ASN A 62 -10.52 -9.23 5.36
C ASN A 62 -9.45 -8.22 5.82
N MET A 63 -8.19 -8.66 5.98
CA MET A 63 -7.06 -7.80 6.32
C MET A 63 -6.48 -7.19 5.04
N ARG A 64 -7.30 -6.43 4.30
CA ARG A 64 -6.82 -5.48 3.28
C ARG A 64 -6.12 -4.32 3.99
N THR A 65 -4.95 -4.62 4.55
CA THR A 65 -4.15 -3.78 5.46
C THR A 65 -3.91 -2.38 4.91
N ASN A 66 -3.85 -2.22 3.59
CA ASN A 66 -3.68 -0.90 2.99
C ASN A 66 -4.78 0.08 3.41
N ASN A 67 -6.05 -0.32 3.38
CA ASN A 67 -7.14 0.61 3.68
C ASN A 67 -7.22 0.95 5.18
N TYR A 68 -6.95 -0.01 6.06
CA TYR A 68 -6.94 0.22 7.50
C TYR A 68 -5.76 1.10 7.92
N ILE A 69 -4.56 0.78 7.44
CA ILE A 69 -3.34 1.56 7.72
C ILE A 69 -3.47 2.96 7.12
N GLU A 70 -3.92 3.12 5.88
CA GLU A 70 -4.14 4.44 5.27
C GLU A 70 -5.21 5.25 6.00
N SER A 71 -6.32 4.62 6.42
CA SER A 71 -7.36 5.27 7.22
C SER A 71 -6.81 5.76 8.57
N TRP A 72 -6.07 4.91 9.28
CA TRP A 72 -5.43 5.29 10.54
C TRP A 72 -4.38 6.39 10.33
N HIS A 73 -3.53 6.29 9.30
CA HIS A 73 -2.59 7.35 8.93
C HIS A 73 -3.31 8.67 8.62
N ASN A 74 -4.47 8.62 7.96
CA ASN A 74 -5.29 9.80 7.67
C ASN A 74 -5.90 10.39 8.94
N GLN A 75 -6.35 9.58 9.89
CA GLN A 75 -6.81 10.06 11.20
C GLN A 75 -5.65 10.67 11.99
N LEU A 76 -4.50 10.01 12.05
CA LEU A 76 -3.28 10.53 12.69
C LEU A 76 -2.92 11.91 12.13
N LYS A 77 -2.86 12.02 10.79
CA LYS A 77 -2.49 13.27 10.12
C LYS A 77 -3.55 14.36 10.29
N SER A 78 -4.84 14.02 10.19
CA SER A 78 -5.92 15.01 10.15
C SER A 78 -6.40 15.44 11.53
N VAL A 79 -6.63 14.49 12.44
CA VAL A 79 -7.20 14.73 13.77
C VAL A 79 -6.10 15.18 14.75
N TYR A 80 -5.05 14.37 14.88
CA TYR A 80 -4.02 14.57 15.91
C TYR A 80 -2.95 15.59 15.47
N LEU A 81 -2.42 15.43 14.26
CA LEU A 81 -1.36 16.30 13.75
C LEU A 81 -1.89 17.56 13.05
N LYS A 82 -3.20 17.64 12.76
CA LYS A 82 -3.87 18.77 12.09
C LYS A 82 -3.23 19.18 10.75
N ARG A 83 -2.62 18.22 10.04
CA ARG A 83 -1.86 18.40 8.79
C ARG A 83 -0.70 19.41 8.87
N ILE A 84 -0.29 19.80 10.08
CA ILE A 84 0.85 20.71 10.28
C ILE A 84 2.14 19.91 10.07
N LYS A 85 2.95 20.34 9.10
CA LYS A 85 4.27 19.75 8.82
C LYS A 85 5.30 20.31 9.81
N ASN A 86 6.36 19.54 10.09
CA ASN A 86 7.53 19.95 10.88
C ASN A 86 7.21 20.43 12.32
N ARG A 87 6.50 19.60 13.10
CA ARG A 87 6.39 19.85 14.55
C ARG A 87 7.72 19.62 15.24
N ARG A 88 8.02 20.43 16.26
CA ARG A 88 9.14 20.19 17.18
C ARG A 88 9.00 18.78 17.78
N LEU A 89 10.12 18.05 17.87
CA LEU A 89 10.14 16.62 18.20
C LEU A 89 9.42 16.31 19.51
N ASP A 90 9.67 17.09 20.55
CA ASP A 90 9.02 17.00 21.86
C ASP A 90 7.49 17.13 21.77
N ARG A 91 6.98 18.04 20.93
CA ARG A 91 5.55 18.22 20.73
C ARG A 91 4.94 17.05 19.96
N LEU A 92 5.68 16.47 19.02
CA LEU A 92 5.27 15.26 18.31
C LEU A 92 5.19 14.07 19.27
N VAL A 93 6.24 13.83 20.07
CA VAL A 93 6.28 12.76 21.06
C VAL A 93 5.12 12.91 22.05
N PHE A 94 4.87 14.12 22.56
CA PHE A 94 3.75 14.39 23.46
C PHE A 94 2.39 14.00 22.86
N ILE A 95 2.12 14.38 21.60
CA ILE A 95 0.86 14.06 20.92
C ILE A 95 0.72 12.54 20.75
N LEU A 96 1.79 11.86 20.33
CA LEU A 96 1.76 10.42 20.12
C LEU A 96 1.51 9.64 21.42
N THR A 97 2.10 10.06 22.54
CA THR A 97 1.98 9.33 23.82
C THR A 97 0.78 9.74 24.67
N ASN A 98 0.34 11.00 24.61
CA ASN A 98 -0.74 11.49 25.49
C ASN A 98 -2.09 11.60 24.79
N ASP A 99 -2.10 11.92 23.49
CA ASP A 99 -3.36 12.14 22.76
C ASP A 99 -3.77 10.90 21.96
N VAL A 100 -2.80 10.20 21.33
CA VAL A 100 -3.09 9.02 20.49
C VAL A 100 -3.20 7.73 21.33
N GLU A 101 -2.20 7.44 22.16
CA GLU A 101 -2.15 6.20 22.95
C GLU A 101 -3.29 6.10 23.98
N ARG A 102 -3.68 7.24 24.57
CA ARG A 102 -4.73 7.32 25.60
C ARG A 102 -6.15 7.03 25.09
N ILE A 103 -6.36 6.99 23.78
CA ILE A 103 -7.66 6.69 23.13
C ILE A 103 -7.74 5.20 22.72
N LEU A 104 -6.59 4.50 22.68
CA LEU A 104 -6.50 3.10 22.27
C LEU A 104 -6.47 2.12 23.46
N LEU A 105 -6.48 2.63 24.70
CA LEU A 105 -6.57 1.91 25.97
C LEU A 105 -7.92 2.20 26.64
#